data_AF-A0A7W1ME92-F1
#
_entry.id   AF-A0A7W1ME92-F1
#
_cell.length_a   1.000
_cell.length_b   1.000
_cell.length_c   1.000
_cell.angle_alpha   90.00
_cell.angle_beta   90.00
_cell.angle_gamma   90.00
#
_symmetry.space_group_name_H-M   'P 1'
#
loop_
_entity.id
_entity.type
_entity.pdbx_description
1 polymer ?
#
loop_
_entity_poly.entity_id
_entity_poly.type
_entity_poly.pdbx_seq_one_letter_code
_entity_poly.pdbx_strand_id
1 'polypeptide(L)' 'TDFADFFVVSSYVHLRKPDKDIFQLALDLVQTPPESIIYIDVRGWFIDIASKMGIRGVKHIDLKTTINAIKDIINSTL' A
#
# COMPACT_ATOMS: atom_id res chain seq x y z
N THR A 1 10.32 -6.88 17.38
CA THR A 1 9.66 -7.11 16.08
C THR A 1 8.68 -5.96 15.83
N ASP A 2 9.06 -4.74 16.21
CA ASP A 2 8.07 -3.76 16.71
C ASP A 2 7.59 -2.77 15.64
N PHE A 3 7.95 -3.01 14.37
CA PHE A 3 7.71 -2.07 13.27
C PHE A 3 6.64 -2.52 12.26
N ALA A 4 6.45 -3.84 12.09
CA ALA A 4 5.49 -4.38 11.13
C ALA A 4 4.92 -5.71 11.62
N ASP A 5 3.61 -5.89 11.49
CA ASP A 5 2.92 -7.16 11.80
C ASP A 5 3.24 -8.24 10.76
N PHE A 6 3.40 -7.82 9.49
CA PHE A 6 3.77 -8.70 8.37
C PHE A 6 4.98 -8.15 7.62
N PHE A 7 5.94 -9.01 7.30
CA PHE A 7 7.11 -8.67 6.51
C PHE A 7 7.20 -9.57 5.28
N VAL A 8 6.87 -9.01 4.11
CA VAL A 8 6.84 -9.73 2.82
C VAL A 8 8.00 -9.26 1.96
N VAL A 9 8.85 -10.20 1.53
CA VAL A 9 9.99 -9.92 0.64
C VAL A 9 9.82 -10.72 -0.65
N SER A 10 9.90 -10.02 -1.79
CA SER A 10 9.65 -10.57 -3.12
C SER A 10 10.48 -11.82 -3.45
N SER A 11 11.72 -11.91 -2.97
CA SER A 11 12.59 -13.06 -3.23
C SER A 11 12.16 -14.33 -2.50
N TYR A 12 11.44 -14.23 -1.39
CA TYR A 12 10.94 -15.41 -0.65
C TYR A 12 9.58 -15.88 -1.14
N VAL A 13 8.75 -14.96 -1.64
CA VAL A 13 7.41 -15.30 -2.14
C VAL A 13 7.37 -15.47 -3.66
N HIS A 14 8.48 -15.20 -4.36
CA HIS A 14 8.61 -15.26 -5.82
C HIS A 14 7.58 -14.43 -6.59
N LEU A 15 7.03 -13.40 -5.94
CA LEU A 15 6.14 -12.39 -6.52
C LEU A 15 6.83 -11.03 -6.45
N ARG A 16 6.54 -10.15 -7.41
CA ARG A 16 7.17 -8.82 -7.48
C ARG A 16 6.14 -7.75 -7.76
N LYS A 17 6.43 -6.54 -7.29
CA LYS A 17 5.69 -5.37 -7.75
C LYS A 17 6.06 -5.04 -9.21
N PRO A 18 5.10 -4.61 -10.03
CA PRO A 18 3.72 -4.29 -9.67
C PRO A 18 2.72 -5.44 -9.94
N ASP A 19 3.19 -6.67 -10.15
CA ASP A 19 2.31 -7.75 -10.58
C ASP A 19 1.21 -7.93 -9.52
N LYS A 20 -0.06 -8.00 -9.94
CA LYS A 20 -1.22 -7.92 -9.02
C LYS A 20 -1.16 -8.96 -7.91
N ASP A 21 -0.53 -10.11 -8.17
CA ASP A 21 -0.39 -11.22 -7.25
C ASP A 21 0.29 -10.81 -5.93
N ILE A 22 1.27 -9.88 -5.95
CA ILE A 22 1.91 -9.42 -4.71
C ILE A 22 0.99 -8.53 -3.87
N PHE A 23 0.13 -7.75 -4.53
CA PHE A 23 -0.88 -6.93 -3.86
C PHE A 23 -2.00 -7.82 -3.31
N GLN A 24 -2.40 -8.85 -4.05
CA GLN A 24 -3.37 -9.83 -3.60
C GLN A 24 -2.85 -10.59 -2.37
N LEU A 25 -1.59 -11.04 -2.40
CA LEU A 25 -0.95 -11.65 -1.23
C LEU A 25 -0.99 -10.72 -0.01
N ALA A 26 -0.71 -9.43 -0.19
CA ALA A 26 -0.78 -8.46 0.89
C ALA A 26 -2.22 -8.33 1.45
N LEU A 27 -3.24 -8.26 0.58
CA LEU A 27 -4.66 -8.23 0.98
C LEU A 27 -5.06 -9.47 1.77
N ASP A 28 -4.64 -10.65 1.31
CA ASP A 28 -4.95 -11.93 1.96
C ASP A 28 -4.31 -12.05 3.35
N LEU A 29 -3.11 -11.47 3.54
CA LEU A 29 -2.41 -11.42 4.82
C LEU A 29 -3.08 -10.46 5.82
N VAL A 30 -3.45 -9.26 5.39
CA VAL A 30 -3.99 -8.22 6.28
C VAL A 30 -5.49 -8.36 6.57
N GLN A 31 -6.21 -9.14 5.75
CA GLN A 31 -7.65 -9.41 5.89
C GLN A 31 -8.51 -8.14 6.12
N THR A 32 -8.10 -7.05 5.49
CA THR A 32 -8.73 -5.73 5.62
C THR A 32 -9.33 -5.34 4.26
N PRO A 33 -10.53 -4.75 4.20
CA PRO A 33 -11.10 -4.29 2.94
C PRO A 33 -10.15 -3.34 2.20
N PRO A 34 -9.96 -3.47 0.87
CA PRO A 34 -9.01 -2.66 0.10
C PRO A 34 -9.17 -1.15 0.31
N GLU A 35 -10.41 -0.68 0.42
CA GLU A 35 -10.74 0.73 0.67
C GLU A 35 -10.22 1.25 2.01
N SER A 36 -9.98 0.36 2.99
CA SER A 36 -9.41 0.69 4.30
C SER A 36 -7.89 0.66 4.33
N ILE A 37 -7.23 0.41 3.19
CA ILE A 37 -5.77 0.27 3.09
C ILE A 37 -5.16 1.49 2.41
N ILE A 38 -4.02 1.95 2.95
CA ILE A 38 -3.16 2.97 2.33
C ILE A 38 -1.88 2.29 1.84
N TYR A 39 -1.61 2.37 0.53
CA TYR A 39 -0.38 1.87 -0.09
C TYR A 39 0.59 3.01 -0.38
N ILE A 40 1.81 2.93 0.13
CA ILE A 40 2.84 3.98 -0.02
C ILE A 40 4.01 3.45 -0.86
N ASP A 41 4.33 4.13 -1.96
CA ASP A 41 5.50 3.81 -2.79
C ASP A 41 6.01 5.05 -3.55
N VAL A 42 7.29 5.11 -3.89
CA VAL A 42 7.88 6.17 -4.72
C VAL A 42 7.45 6.07 -6.19
N ARG A 43 7.11 4.87 -6.67
CA ARG A 43 6.76 4.59 -8.06
C ARG A 43 5.28 4.86 -8.30
N GLY A 44 4.95 5.99 -8.94
CA GLY A 44 3.57 6.38 -9.21
C GLY A 44 2.74 5.31 -9.95
N TRP A 45 3.32 4.62 -10.92
CA TRP A 45 2.60 3.56 -11.64
C TRP A 45 2.30 2.31 -10.79
N PHE A 46 2.96 2.10 -9.64
CA PHE A 46 2.57 1.09 -8.66
C PHE A 46 1.30 1.52 -7.91
N ILE A 47 1.19 2.82 -7.59
CA ILE A 47 0.00 3.43 -6.99
C ILE A 47 -1.20 3.23 -7.93
N ASP A 48 -1.02 3.46 -9.23
CA ASP A 48 -2.08 3.27 -10.23
C ASP A 48 -2.60 1.83 -10.29
N ILE A 49 -1.70 0.84 -10.11
CA ILE A 49 -2.07 -0.58 -10.09
C ILE A 49 -2.78 -0.96 -8.79
N ALA A 50 -2.30 -0.47 -7.64
CA ALA A 50 -2.97 -0.66 -6.36
C ALA A 50 -4.39 -0.03 -6.35
N SER A 51 -4.54 1.15 -6.96
CA SER A 51 -5.83 1.84 -7.11
C SER A 51 -6.85 1.03 -7.91
N LYS A 52 -6.40 0.32 -8.97
CA LYS A 52 -7.25 -0.62 -9.73
C LYS A 52 -7.72 -1.83 -8.91
N MET A 53 -7.12 -2.07 -7.74
CA MET A 53 -7.51 -3.11 -6.79
C MET A 53 -8.32 -2.55 -5.61
N GLY A 54 -8.75 -1.29 -5.68
CA GLY A 54 -9.52 -0.62 -4.62
C GLY A 54 -8.67 -0.05 -3.48
N ILE A 55 -7.34 -0.11 -3.59
CA ILE A 55 -6.42 0.35 -2.53
C ILE A 55 -6.12 1.84 -2.72
N ARG A 56 -6.20 2.62 -1.65
CA ARG A 56 -5.83 4.05 -1.69
C ARG A 56 -4.32 4.20 -1.74
N GLY A 57 -3.79 4.72 -2.84
CA GLY A 57 -2.36 4.88 -3.01
C GLY A 57 -1.85 6.29 -2.70
N VAL A 58 -0.68 6.38 -2.05
CA VAL A 58 0.06 7.62 -1.78
C VAL A 58 1.45 7.50 -2.40
N LYS A 59 1.77 8.39 -3.35
CA LYS A 59 3.12 8.47 -3.89
C LYS A 59 4.04 9.16 -2.89
N HIS A 60 5.08 8.47 -2.44
CA HIS A 60 6.11 9.08 -1.61
C HIS A 60 7.00 10.01 -2.44
N ILE A 61 7.20 11.25 -1.97
CA ILE A 61 8.12 12.25 -2.54
C ILE A 61 9.05 12.74 -1.43
N ASP A 62 8.47 13.21 -0.33
CA ASP A 62 9.16 13.57 0.90
C ASP A 62 8.26 13.26 2.11
N LEU A 63 8.84 13.34 3.31
CA LEU A 63 8.14 13.00 4.54
C LEU A 63 6.93 13.91 4.81
N LYS A 64 7.08 15.23 4.59
CA LYS A 64 6.04 16.21 4.91
C LYS A 64 4.82 16.02 4.00
N THR A 65 5.05 15.87 2.70
CA THR A 65 3.97 15.63 1.73
C THR A 65 3.27 14.30 1.97
N THR A 66 4.04 13.25 2.33
CA THR A 66 3.48 11.92 2.65
C THR A 66 2.58 11.97 3.89
N ILE A 67 3.02 12.63 4.96
CA ILE A 67 2.22 12.76 6.20
C ILE A 67 0.92 13.52 5.93
N ASN A 68 0.99 14.61 5.17
CA ASN A 68 -0.21 15.39 4.84
C ASN A 68 -1.21 14.56 4.03
N ALA A 69 -0.74 13.85 2.99
CA ALA A 69 -1.60 12.99 2.17
C ALA A 69 -2.29 11.89 3.01
N ILE A 70 -1.57 11.27 3.95
CA ILE A 70 -2.14 10.26 4.84
C ILE A 70 -3.20 10.88 5.76
N LYS A 71 -2.93 12.05 6.35
CA LYS A 71 -3.90 12.75 7.20
C LYS A 71 -5.18 13.09 6.45
N ASP A 72 -5.08 13.58 5.22
CA ASP A 72 -6.24 13.93 4.39
C ASP A 72 -7.09 12.68 4.09
N ILE A 73 -6.45 11.54 3.82
CA ILE A 73 -7.13 10.26 3.61
C ILE A 73 -7.84 9.77 4.88
N ILE A 74 -7.19 9.85 6.03
CA ILE A 74 -7.77 9.41 7.31
C ILE A 74 -8.95 10.32 7.69
N ASN A 75 -8.79 11.64 7.56
CA ASN A 75 -9.82 12.61 7.94
C ASN A 75 -11.04 12.60 7.02
N SER A 76 -10.90 12.16 5.76
CA SER A 76 -12.03 12.02 4.83
C SER A 76 -12.82 10.72 4.98
N THR A 77 -12.37 9.80 5.85
CA THR A 77 -13.04 8.52 6.16
C THR A 77 -13.89 8.61 7.44
N LEU A 78 -13.79 9.71 8.19
CA LEU A 78 -14.58 10.04 9.37
C LEU A 78 -15.69 11.04 9.01
#